data_AF-A0A2N9HFB6-F1
#
_entry.id   AF-A0A2N9HFB6-F1
#
_cell.length_a   1.000
_cell.length_b   1.000
_cell.length_c   1.000
_cell.angle_alpha   90.00
_cell.angle_beta   90.00
_cell.angle_gamma   90.00
#
_symmetry.space_group_name_H-M   'P 1'
#
loop_
_entity.id
_entity.type
_entity.pdbx_description
1 polymer ?
#
loop_
_entity_poly.entity_id
_entity_poly.type
_entity_poly.pdbx_seq_one_letter_code
_entity_poly.pdbx_strand_id
1 'polypeptide(L)'
;MDNGDGIAVGWLGHPIFRDKEGRELFVRRMPTFFETFPVVLVDGDGIVRADVPFRRAESKYSVEQVGVTVEFYGGELNGVSYSDPATVKKYARRAQLGEIFELDRATLKSDGVFRSSPRGWFTFGHASFALLFFFGHIWHGARTLFRDVFAGIDPDLDAQVEFGAFQKLGDPTTRRQVV
;
A
#
# COMPACT_ATOMS: atom_id res chain seq x y z
N MET A 1 1.96 -1.71 15.15
CA MET A 1 2.62 -2.53 14.10
C MET A 1 3.10 -3.82 14.75
N ASP A 2 3.67 -3.73 15.95
CA ASP A 2 4.19 -4.81 16.79
C ASP A 2 3.24 -6.01 17.01
N ASN A 3 1.93 -5.80 17.12
CA ASN A 3 0.94 -6.89 17.20
C ASN A 3 0.88 -7.76 15.93
N GLY A 4 1.45 -7.28 14.82
CA GLY A 4 1.53 -7.97 13.55
C GLY A 4 2.78 -8.84 13.46
N ASP A 5 3.91 -8.23 13.11
CA ASP A 5 5.19 -8.92 12.89
C ASP A 5 5.98 -9.21 14.17
N GLY A 6 5.86 -8.36 15.18
CA GLY A 6 6.51 -8.53 16.49
C GLY A 6 7.27 -7.27 16.94
N ILE A 7 7.78 -7.29 18.16
CA ILE A 7 8.66 -6.23 18.67
C ILE A 7 10.07 -6.48 18.14
N ALA A 8 10.67 -5.51 17.46
CA ALA A 8 12.04 -5.64 16.98
C ALA A 8 13.05 -5.66 18.13
N VAL A 9 13.93 -6.67 18.13
CA VAL A 9 14.93 -6.91 19.19
C VAL A 9 16.32 -6.50 18.72
N GLY A 10 16.74 -7.00 17.55
CA GLY A 10 18.09 -6.77 17.04
C GLY A 10 18.17 -6.93 15.52
N TRP A 11 19.14 -6.25 14.90
CA TRP A 11 19.44 -6.45 13.48
C TRP A 11 20.33 -7.68 13.32
N LEU A 12 19.94 -8.61 12.43
CA LEU A 12 20.68 -9.86 12.23
C LEU A 12 21.95 -9.67 11.38
N GLY A 13 22.12 -8.53 10.73
CA GLY A 13 23.19 -8.27 9.78
C GLY A 13 22.70 -8.31 8.34
N HIS A 14 23.56 -7.85 7.43
CA HIS A 14 23.28 -7.82 6.01
C HIS A 14 23.60 -9.19 5.38
N PRO A 15 22.62 -9.90 4.80
CA PRO A 15 22.84 -11.18 4.14
C PRO A 15 23.38 -10.99 2.72
N ILE A 16 24.52 -11.59 2.42
CA ILE A 16 25.06 -11.74 1.06
C ILE A 16 24.83 -13.17 0.60
N PHE A 17 24.06 -13.33 -0.47
CA PHE A 17 23.84 -14.64 -1.09
C PHE A 17 24.88 -14.88 -2.18
N ARG A 18 25.41 -16.09 -2.27
CA ARG A 18 26.34 -16.48 -3.34
C ARG A 18 25.95 -17.82 -3.92
N ASP A 19 26.15 -18.02 -5.22
CA ASP A 19 26.09 -19.36 -5.81
C ASP A 19 27.39 -20.14 -5.60
N LYS A 20 27.43 -21.39 -6.07
CA LYS A 20 28.63 -22.24 -6.03
C LYS A 20 29.84 -21.69 -6.79
N GLU A 21 29.64 -20.73 -7.70
CA GLU A 21 30.71 -20.05 -8.44
C GLU A 21 31.23 -18.81 -7.69
N GLY A 22 30.63 -18.50 -6.52
CA GLY A 22 30.98 -17.36 -5.70
C GLY A 22 30.34 -16.04 -6.15
N ARG A 23 29.49 -16.07 -7.18
CA ARG A 23 28.81 -14.88 -7.72
C ARG A 23 27.76 -14.42 -6.72
N GLU A 24 27.78 -13.13 -6.42
CA GLU A 24 26.80 -12.51 -5.54
C GLU A 24 25.41 -12.49 -6.19
N LEU A 25 24.40 -12.82 -5.40
CA LEU A 25 23.01 -12.88 -5.80
C LEU A 25 22.15 -11.94 -4.94
N PHE A 26 21.16 -11.33 -5.57
CA PHE A 26 20.23 -10.37 -4.97
C PHE A 26 18.82 -10.94 -4.96
N VAL A 27 18.19 -10.94 -3.78
CA VAL A 27 16.79 -11.34 -3.65
C VAL A 27 15.88 -10.23 -4.19
N ARG A 28 15.00 -10.56 -5.14
CA ARG A 28 14.00 -9.61 -5.66
C ARG A 28 13.03 -9.21 -4.53
N ARG A 29 12.97 -7.91 -4.22
CA ARG A 29 12.09 -7.39 -3.16
C ARG A 29 10.60 -7.51 -3.51
N MET A 30 9.77 -7.74 -2.51
CA MET A 30 8.31 -7.70 -2.61
C MET A 30 7.85 -6.26 -2.88
N PRO A 31 7.14 -5.98 -3.98
CA PRO A 31 6.53 -4.67 -4.21
C PRO A 31 5.28 -4.46 -3.33
N THR A 32 4.92 -3.20 -3.09
CA THR A 32 3.84 -2.80 -2.16
C THR A 32 2.46 -3.41 -2.45
N PHE A 33 2.14 -3.70 -3.72
CA PHE A 33 0.84 -4.23 -4.11
C PHE A 33 0.62 -5.71 -3.78
N PHE A 34 1.69 -6.47 -3.49
CA PHE A 34 1.61 -7.92 -3.39
C PHE A 34 1.48 -8.37 -1.94
N GLU A 35 0.45 -9.17 -1.65
CA GLU A 35 0.30 -9.88 -0.36
C GLU A 35 1.25 -11.07 -0.24
N THR A 36 1.51 -11.74 -1.35
CA THR A 36 2.49 -12.83 -1.47
C THR A 36 3.32 -12.62 -2.71
N PHE A 37 4.59 -13.01 -2.67
CA PHE A 37 5.51 -12.80 -3.77
C PHE A 37 6.57 -13.91 -3.81
N PRO A 38 7.01 -14.38 -4.99
CA PRO A 38 7.94 -15.51 -5.09
C PRO A 38 9.35 -15.11 -4.64
N VAL A 39 10.14 -16.12 -4.26
CA VAL A 39 11.57 -15.94 -3.99
C VAL A 39 12.34 -16.18 -5.27
N VAL A 40 12.93 -15.11 -5.80
CA VAL A 40 13.79 -15.12 -7.01
C VAL A 40 15.08 -14.40 -6.67
N LEU A 41 16.21 -15.01 -7.02
CA LEU A 41 17.54 -14.47 -6.86
C LEU A 41 18.14 -14.17 -8.24
N VAL A 42 18.64 -12.95 -8.40
CA VAL A 42 19.26 -12.47 -9.64
C VAL A 42 20.72 -12.11 -9.40
N ASP A 43 21.56 -12.14 -10.44
CA ASP A 43 22.91 -11.57 -10.35
C ASP A 43 22.92 -10.05 -10.55
N GLY A 44 24.11 -9.45 -10.61
CA GLY A 44 24.29 -8.00 -10.83
C GLY A 44 23.75 -7.48 -12.15
N ASP A 45 23.52 -8.35 -13.13
CA ASP A 45 22.96 -8.00 -14.45
C ASP A 45 21.42 -8.22 -14.49
N GLY A 46 20.82 -8.66 -13.38
CA GLY A 46 19.40 -8.95 -13.29
C GLY A 46 19.00 -10.31 -13.89
N ILE A 47 19.97 -11.18 -14.20
CA ILE A 47 19.71 -12.52 -14.74
C ILE A 47 19.33 -13.46 -13.58
N VAL A 48 18.24 -14.22 -13.74
CA VAL A 48 17.79 -15.19 -12.74
C VAL A 48 18.82 -16.31 -12.57
N ARG A 49 19.27 -16.53 -11.34
CA ARG A 49 20.26 -17.57 -11.00
C ARG A 49 19.76 -18.59 -10.01
N ALA A 50 18.81 -18.24 -9.14
CA ALA A 50 18.18 -19.21 -8.24
C ALA A 50 16.74 -18.82 -7.89
N ASP A 51 15.93 -19.80 -7.51
CA ASP A 51 14.56 -19.61 -7.04
C ASP A 51 14.15 -20.65 -6.00
N VAL A 52 12.95 -20.45 -5.43
CA VAL A 52 12.23 -21.49 -4.69
C VAL A 52 11.08 -21.98 -5.57
N PRO A 53 11.24 -23.11 -6.28
CA PRO A 53 10.28 -23.54 -7.28
C PRO A 53 8.98 -24.01 -6.64
N PHE A 54 7.84 -23.63 -7.23
CA PHE A 54 6.54 -24.13 -6.81
C PHE A 54 6.35 -25.61 -7.19
N ARG A 55 6.56 -25.95 -8.48
CA ARG A 55 6.61 -27.34 -8.96
C ARG A 55 8.07 -27.78 -9.09
N ARG A 56 8.40 -28.94 -8.50
CA ARG A 56 9.78 -29.43 -8.43
C ARG A 56 10.20 -30.33 -9.59
N ALA A 57 9.26 -30.83 -10.40
CA ALA A 57 9.51 -31.86 -11.41
C ALA A 57 10.55 -31.46 -12.47
N GLU A 58 10.58 -30.18 -12.86
CA GLU A 58 11.49 -29.64 -13.88
C GLU A 58 12.29 -28.45 -13.34
N SER A 59 12.54 -28.44 -12.02
CA SER A 59 13.33 -27.39 -11.41
C SER A 59 14.75 -27.37 -11.98
N LYS A 60 15.23 -26.18 -12.35
CA LYS A 60 16.60 -25.92 -12.83
C LYS A 60 17.37 -24.92 -11.97
N TYR A 61 16.65 -24.13 -11.16
CA TYR A 61 17.18 -23.00 -10.42
C TYR A 61 17.02 -23.17 -8.90
N SER A 62 16.74 -24.38 -8.41
CA SER A 62 16.56 -24.55 -6.97
C SER A 62 17.85 -24.24 -6.21
N VAL A 63 17.69 -23.73 -4.99
CA VAL A 63 18.79 -23.48 -4.04
C VAL A 63 19.74 -24.68 -3.93
N GLU A 64 19.20 -25.91 -3.92
CA GLU A 64 19.98 -27.14 -3.88
C GLU A 64 20.82 -27.38 -5.15
N GLN A 65 20.24 -27.16 -6.33
CA GLN A 65 20.92 -27.40 -7.62
C GLN A 65 22.00 -26.35 -7.91
N VAL A 66 21.72 -25.10 -7.54
CA VAL A 66 22.61 -23.96 -7.75
C VAL A 66 23.71 -23.91 -6.67
N GLY A 67 23.45 -24.48 -5.49
CA GLY A 67 24.38 -24.48 -4.37
C GLY A 67 24.49 -23.11 -3.71
N VAL A 68 23.35 -22.44 -3.49
CA VAL A 68 23.33 -21.09 -2.91
C VAL A 68 23.70 -21.14 -1.43
N THR A 69 24.60 -20.26 -1.01
CA THR A 69 24.94 -20.00 0.40
C THR A 69 24.52 -18.60 0.80
N VAL A 70 24.45 -18.33 2.11
CA VAL A 70 24.26 -16.99 2.66
C VAL A 70 25.31 -16.73 3.73
N GLU A 71 25.90 -15.54 3.71
CA GLU A 71 26.86 -15.06 4.72
C GLU A 71 26.39 -13.70 5.25
N PHE A 72 26.49 -13.50 6.56
CA PHE A 72 26.02 -12.27 7.21
C PHE A 72 27.19 -11.34 7.58
N TYR A 73 26.99 -10.05 7.34
CA TYR A 73 27.94 -8.99 7.69
C TYR A 73 27.29 -7.95 8.61
N GLY A 74 27.91 -7.70 9.76
CA GLY A 74 27.35 -6.88 10.84
C GLY A 74 26.20 -7.57 11.57
N GLY A 75 25.62 -6.86 12.54
CA GLY A 75 24.51 -7.37 13.35
C GLY A 75 24.86 -8.60 14.18
N GLU A 76 23.83 -9.31 14.62
CA GLU A 76 23.94 -10.48 15.50
C GLU A 76 24.63 -11.68 14.84
N LEU A 77 24.44 -11.89 13.54
CA LEU A 77 24.99 -13.04 12.80
C LEU A 77 26.29 -12.70 12.06
N ASN A 78 27.01 -11.66 12.47
CA ASN A 78 28.23 -11.23 11.78
C ASN A 78 29.26 -12.37 11.61
N GLY A 79 29.71 -12.59 10.38
CA GLY A 79 30.70 -13.64 10.03
C GLY A 79 30.13 -15.06 10.01
N VAL A 80 28.82 -15.23 10.19
CA VAL A 80 28.17 -16.53 10.11
C VAL A 80 27.74 -16.84 8.68
N SER A 81 28.08 -18.04 8.22
CA SER A 81 27.68 -18.56 6.91
C SER A 81 26.83 -19.82 7.03
N TYR A 82 25.80 -19.92 6.18
CA TYR A 82 24.94 -21.09 6.07
C TYR A 82 24.94 -21.62 4.63
N SER A 83 25.02 -22.94 4.50
CA SER A 83 24.95 -23.66 3.23
C SER A 83 23.80 -24.68 3.17
N ASP A 84 23.15 -24.96 4.31
CA ASP A 84 22.02 -25.88 4.31
C ASP A 84 20.82 -25.24 3.59
N PRO A 85 20.23 -25.91 2.57
CA PRO A 85 19.21 -25.30 1.74
C PRO A 85 17.97 -24.82 2.51
N ALA A 86 17.63 -25.48 3.62
CA ALA A 86 16.48 -25.10 4.45
C ALA A 86 16.67 -23.70 5.06
N THR A 87 17.82 -23.45 5.67
CA THR A 87 18.15 -22.16 6.30
C THR A 87 18.41 -21.07 5.25
N VAL A 88 19.09 -21.38 4.16
CA VAL A 88 19.28 -20.43 3.04
C VAL A 88 17.93 -19.96 2.50
N LYS A 89 16.99 -20.88 2.24
CA LYS A 89 15.63 -20.54 1.80
C LYS A 89 14.86 -19.74 2.85
N LYS A 90 15.06 -20.00 4.14
CA LYS A 90 14.46 -19.23 5.24
C LYS A 90 14.92 -17.78 5.19
N TYR A 91 16.22 -17.52 5.09
CA TYR A 91 16.74 -16.15 5.03
C TYR A 91 16.42 -15.45 3.71
N ALA A 92 16.40 -16.16 2.57
CA ALA A 92 15.97 -15.60 1.29
C ALA A 92 14.52 -15.08 1.33
N ARG A 93 13.59 -15.84 1.95
CA ARG A 93 12.20 -15.39 2.17
C ARG A 93 12.11 -14.12 3.04
N ARG A 94 13.01 -13.97 4.01
CA ARG A 94 13.04 -12.77 4.88
C ARG A 94 13.67 -11.57 4.17
N ALA A 95 14.76 -11.79 3.44
CA ALA A 95 15.46 -10.76 2.66
C ALA A 95 14.58 -10.15 1.55
N GLN A 96 13.59 -10.90 1.07
CA GLN A 96 12.56 -10.41 0.15
C GLN A 96 11.80 -9.18 0.68
N LEU A 97 11.64 -9.07 2.01
CA LEU A 97 10.93 -7.98 2.66
C LEU A 97 11.84 -6.78 2.95
N GLY A 98 13.15 -6.98 3.09
CA GLY A 98 13.88 -6.06 3.94
C GLY A 98 15.30 -6.47 4.31
N GLU A 99 15.90 -5.58 5.10
CA GLU A 99 16.84 -5.99 6.13
C GLU A 99 16.16 -6.96 7.11
N ILE A 100 16.96 -7.81 7.75
CA ILE A 100 16.45 -8.89 8.59
C ILE A 100 16.67 -8.55 10.06
N PHE A 101 15.60 -8.65 10.86
CA PHE A 101 15.61 -8.38 12.30
C PHE A 101 15.19 -9.61 13.10
N GLU A 102 15.63 -9.73 14.34
CA GLU A 102 14.99 -10.60 15.32
C GLU A 102 13.72 -9.92 15.85
N LEU A 103 12.62 -10.67 15.96
CA LEU A 103 11.33 -10.16 16.40
C LEU A 103 10.80 -11.01 17.57
N ASP A 104 10.52 -10.37 18.71
CA ASP A 104 9.77 -10.98 19.81
C ASP A 104 8.28 -10.95 19.49
N ARG A 105 7.70 -12.14 19.29
CA ARG A 105 6.27 -12.35 19.04
C ARG A 105 5.52 -12.86 20.27
N ALA A 106 6.23 -13.30 21.31
CA ALA A 106 5.62 -13.94 22.48
C ALA A 106 4.95 -12.90 23.38
N THR A 107 5.60 -11.74 23.58
CA THR A 107 5.11 -10.68 24.46
C THR A 107 3.70 -10.20 24.11
N LEU A 108 3.42 -9.97 22.82
CA LEU A 108 2.12 -9.46 22.35
C LEU A 108 1.25 -10.54 21.69
N LYS A 109 1.72 -11.79 21.62
CA LYS A 109 1.09 -12.87 20.85
C LYS A 109 0.88 -12.47 19.38
N SER A 110 1.89 -11.83 18.78
CA SER A 110 1.80 -11.24 17.45
C SER A 110 1.50 -12.28 16.36
N ASP A 111 0.54 -11.99 15.49
CA ASP A 111 -0.08 -12.97 14.59
C ASP A 111 0.71 -13.28 13.31
N GLY A 112 1.67 -12.44 12.96
CA GLY A 112 2.52 -12.56 11.78
C GLY A 112 1.96 -11.86 10.54
N VAL A 113 0.98 -10.97 10.68
CA VAL A 113 0.37 -10.21 9.57
C VAL A 113 0.69 -8.72 9.71
N PHE A 114 1.07 -8.05 8.62
CA PHE A 114 1.44 -6.63 8.67
C PHE A 114 0.27 -5.72 9.10
N ARG A 115 0.61 -4.56 9.66
CA ARG A 115 -0.32 -3.50 10.05
C ARG A 115 0.15 -2.17 9.50
N SER A 116 -0.80 -1.26 9.26
CA SER A 116 -0.49 0.12 8.87
C SER A 116 0.05 0.94 10.06
N SER A 117 0.72 2.05 9.75
CA SER A 117 1.24 2.99 10.74
C SER A 117 0.23 4.10 11.06
N PRO A 118 0.42 4.90 12.13
CA PRO A 118 -0.39 6.08 12.39
C PRO A 118 -0.45 7.05 11.21
N ARG A 119 0.60 7.12 10.37
CA ARG A 119 0.58 7.90 9.13
C ARG A 119 -0.51 7.42 8.18
N GLY A 120 -0.66 6.11 8.00
CA GLY A 120 -1.71 5.52 7.17
C GLY A 120 -3.10 5.79 7.75
N TRP A 121 -3.28 5.55 9.05
CA TRP A 121 -4.55 5.81 9.75
C TRP A 121 -4.97 7.29 9.67
N PHE A 122 -4.02 8.20 9.93
CA PHE A 122 -4.26 9.64 9.83
C PHE A 122 -4.67 10.03 8.42
N THR A 123 -3.94 9.57 7.41
CA THR A 123 -4.23 9.89 6.00
C THR A 123 -5.62 9.42 5.60
N PHE A 124 -5.97 8.17 5.93
CA PHE A 124 -7.29 7.60 5.62
C PHE A 124 -8.42 8.40 6.30
N GLY A 125 -8.29 8.68 7.60
CA GLY A 125 -9.30 9.42 8.35
C GLY A 125 -9.52 10.82 7.78
N HIS A 126 -8.45 11.57 7.56
CA HIS A 126 -8.56 12.96 7.08
C HIS A 126 -9.04 13.04 5.63
N ALA A 127 -8.60 12.15 4.75
CA ALA A 127 -9.11 12.10 3.39
C ALA A 127 -10.63 11.83 3.37
N SER A 128 -11.09 10.89 4.20
CA SER A 128 -12.51 10.55 4.31
C SER A 128 -13.33 11.71 4.89
N PHE A 129 -12.89 12.31 6.00
CA PHE A 129 -13.61 13.43 6.62
C PHE A 129 -13.61 14.69 5.76
N ALA A 130 -12.52 14.99 5.05
CA ALA A 130 -12.49 16.11 4.12
C ALA A 130 -13.56 15.97 3.03
N LEU A 131 -13.75 14.74 2.50
CA LEU A 131 -14.79 14.47 1.52
C LEU A 131 -16.20 14.64 2.12
N LEU A 132 -16.42 14.19 3.37
CA LEU A 132 -17.70 14.40 4.06
C LEU A 132 -17.97 15.89 4.34
N PHE A 133 -16.95 16.64 4.74
CA PHE A 133 -17.08 18.08 4.99
C PHE A 133 -17.30 18.88 3.72
N PHE A 134 -16.77 18.43 2.58
CA PHE A 134 -17.12 19.01 1.29
C PHE A 134 -18.63 18.91 1.02
N PHE A 135 -19.23 17.74 1.26
CA PHE A 135 -20.69 17.60 1.13
C PHE A 135 -21.44 18.47 2.13
N GLY A 136 -21.01 18.52 3.39
CA GLY A 136 -21.59 19.41 4.41
C GLY A 136 -21.52 20.89 4.01
N HIS A 137 -20.41 21.33 3.41
CA HIS A 137 -20.25 22.68 2.90
C HIS A 137 -21.26 23.00 1.80
N ILE A 138 -21.42 22.11 0.80
CA ILE A 138 -22.40 22.29 -0.28
C ILE A 138 -23.82 22.33 0.27
N TRP A 139 -24.17 21.40 1.15
CA TRP A 139 -25.49 21.33 1.79
C TRP A 139 -25.81 22.61 2.58
N HIS A 140 -24.93 23.03 3.49
CA HIS A 140 -25.16 24.20 4.32
C HIS A 140 -25.07 25.51 3.53
N GLY A 141 -24.24 25.58 2.50
CA GLY A 141 -24.19 26.69 1.55
C GLY A 141 -25.52 26.89 0.84
N ALA A 142 -26.05 25.82 0.23
CA ALA A 142 -27.37 25.85 -0.42
C ALA A 142 -28.49 26.19 0.57
N ARG A 143 -28.48 25.59 1.77
CA ARG A 143 -29.48 25.84 2.82
C ARG A 143 -29.50 27.31 3.27
N THR A 144 -28.34 27.95 3.27
CA THR A 144 -28.16 29.36 3.67
C THR A 144 -28.68 30.30 2.59
N LEU A 145 -28.29 30.06 1.33
CA LEU A 145 -28.66 30.93 0.20
C LEU A 145 -30.14 30.79 -0.20
N PHE A 146 -30.67 29.56 -0.25
CA PHE A 146 -32.04 29.26 -0.66
C PHE A 146 -32.96 29.03 0.56
N ARG A 147 -32.78 29.85 1.59
CA ARG A 147 -33.51 29.69 2.87
C ARG A 147 -35.01 29.96 2.71
N ASP A 148 -35.35 30.92 1.88
CA ASP A 148 -36.71 31.36 1.53
C ASP A 148 -37.55 30.24 0.91
N VAL A 149 -36.95 29.44 0.03
CA VAL A 149 -37.62 28.31 -0.66
C VAL A 149 -37.38 26.94 0.00
N PHE A 150 -36.78 26.90 1.20
CA PHE A 150 -36.41 25.63 1.84
C PHE A 150 -37.62 24.73 2.19
N ALA A 151 -38.78 25.33 2.46
CA ALA A 151 -40.01 24.60 2.77
C ALA A 151 -40.90 24.36 1.54
N GLY A 152 -40.43 24.71 0.34
CA GLY A 152 -41.20 24.70 -0.91
C GLY A 152 -41.11 26.03 -1.65
N ILE A 153 -41.45 26.02 -2.94
CA ILE A 153 -41.56 27.22 -3.77
C ILE A 153 -42.90 27.92 -3.57
N ASP A 154 -43.00 29.17 -4.03
CA ASP A 154 -44.27 29.90 -4.10
C ASP A 154 -45.29 29.12 -4.97
N PRO A 155 -46.51 28.83 -4.47
CA PRO A 155 -47.54 28.18 -5.27
C PRO A 155 -47.98 28.99 -6.49
N ASP A 156 -47.75 30.30 -6.55
CA ASP A 156 -48.22 31.19 -7.62
C ASP A 156 -47.10 31.64 -8.60
N LEU A 157 -46.07 30.82 -8.84
CA LEU A 157 -44.83 31.18 -9.55
C LEU A 157 -44.93 31.31 -11.09
N ASP A 158 -46.08 31.01 -11.69
CA ASP A 158 -46.22 30.57 -13.09
C ASP A 158 -45.58 31.50 -14.15
N ALA A 159 -45.86 32.80 -14.15
CA ALA A 159 -45.42 33.69 -15.22
C ALA A 159 -43.88 33.87 -15.28
N GLN A 160 -43.17 33.71 -14.16
CA GLN A 160 -41.73 34.00 -14.06
C GLN A 160 -40.82 32.94 -14.69
N VAL A 161 -41.37 31.75 -14.98
CA VAL A 161 -40.64 30.62 -15.58
C VAL A 161 -40.98 30.39 -17.06
N GLU A 162 -41.90 31.19 -17.63
CA GLU A 162 -42.25 31.10 -19.04
C GLU A 162 -41.13 31.64 -19.96
N PHE A 163 -40.88 30.92 -21.05
CA PHE A 163 -39.86 31.30 -22.03
C PHE A 163 -40.17 32.65 -22.68
N GLY A 164 -39.25 33.61 -22.52
CA GLY A 164 -39.32 34.89 -23.21
C GLY A 164 -40.36 35.88 -22.67
N ALA A 165 -40.98 35.63 -21.51
CA ALA A 165 -41.90 36.57 -20.87
C ALA A 165 -41.19 37.86 -20.37
N PHE A 166 -39.91 37.74 -20.00
CA PHE A 166 -39.08 38.83 -19.47
C PHE A 166 -37.78 38.98 -20.28
N GLN A 167 -37.16 40.17 -20.21
CA GLN A 167 -35.84 40.42 -20.80
C GLN A 167 -34.71 39.87 -19.92
N LYS A 168 -34.93 39.73 -18.61
CA LYS A 168 -33.98 39.19 -17.63
C LYS A 168 -34.66 38.18 -16.70
N LEU A 169 -34.06 37.00 -16.50
CA LEU A 169 -34.61 35.96 -15.62
C LEU A 169 -34.61 36.45 -14.15
N GLY A 170 -35.71 36.18 -13.44
CA GLY A 170 -35.88 36.52 -12.02
C GLY A 170 -36.13 38.00 -11.72
N ASP A 171 -36.42 38.84 -12.73
CA ASP A 171 -36.65 40.28 -12.57
C ASP A 171 -37.98 40.73 -13.21
N PRO A 172 -39.07 40.87 -12.42
CA PRO A 172 -40.40 41.18 -12.94
C PRO A 172 -40.50 42.59 -13.54
N THR A 173 -39.54 43.48 -13.27
CA THR A 173 -39.52 44.85 -13.83
C THR A 173 -39.15 44.88 -15.31
N THR A 174 -38.72 43.75 -15.87
CA THR A 174 -38.20 43.63 -17.25
C THR A 174 -39.15 42.92 -18.20
N ARG A 175 -40.47 42.98 -17.96
CA ARG A 175 -41.47 42.29 -18.80
C ARG A 175 -41.38 42.76 -20.26
N ARG A 176 -41.34 41.83 -21.21
CA ARG A 176 -41.33 42.20 -22.64
C ARG A 176 -42.66 42.86 -23.00
N GLN A 177 -42.58 44.00 -23.69
CA GLN A 177 -43.76 44.57 -24.34
C GLN A 177 -44.06 43.76 -25.59
N VAL A 178 -45.32 43.35 -25.74
CA VAL A 178 -45.80 42.73 -26.98
C VAL A 178 -45.82 43.84 -28.03
N VAL A 179 -45.07 43.65 -29.12
CA VAL A 179 -45.17 44.48 -30.32
C VAL A 179 -46.32 43.93 -31.18
#